data_AF-A0A965JLN0-F1
#
_entry.id   AF-A0A965JLN0-F1
#
_cell.length_a   1.000
_cell.length_b   1.000
_cell.length_c   1.000
_cell.angle_alpha   90.00
_cell.angle_beta   90.00
_cell.angle_gamma   90.00
#
_symmetry.space_group_name_H-M   'P 1'
#
loop_
_entity.id
_entity.type
_entity.pdbx_description
1 polymer ?
#
loop_
_entity_poly.entity_id
_entity_poly.type
_entity_poly.pdbx_seq_one_letter_code
_entity_poly.pdbx_strand_id
1 'polypeptide(L)'
;CAQRQGISGRQGSGTWIVPEMRQAYGQWHRMGHVHSVETWIQGRLVGGLYVVELGKMVFGESMFSLQPDASKIALCALVAKCRAEDIRLIDCQQNTSHLASLGAREISRLQFESHLRDAIGPVDTNTSRISPPWSYDVGLWDLLDRDDE
;
A
#
# COMPACT_ATOMS: atom_id res chain seq x y z
N CYS A 1 -3.64 -2.77 -10.21
CA CYS A 1 -4.83 -1.90 -10.06
C CYS A 1 -5.99 -2.45 -10.89
N ALA A 2 -7.23 -2.12 -10.52
CA ALA A 2 -8.40 -2.47 -11.33
C ALA A 2 -8.45 -1.63 -12.62
N GLN A 3 -8.80 -2.24 -13.75
CA GLN A 3 -9.06 -1.52 -15.00
C GLN A 3 -10.16 -0.46 -14.81
N ARG A 4 -9.89 0.78 -15.25
CA ARG A 4 -10.87 1.88 -15.16
C ARG A 4 -12.00 1.69 -16.17
N GLN A 5 -13.23 1.81 -15.70
CA GLN A 5 -14.38 2.14 -16.56
C GLN A 5 -14.44 3.66 -16.69
N GLY A 6 -14.61 4.18 -17.91
CA GLY A 6 -14.28 5.55 -18.30
C GLY A 6 -14.97 6.67 -17.51
N ILE A 7 -14.35 7.09 -16.40
CA ILE A 7 -14.73 8.28 -15.63
C ILE A 7 -13.55 9.24 -15.68
N SER A 8 -13.74 10.37 -16.38
CA SER A 8 -12.77 11.47 -16.42
C SER A 8 -12.72 12.16 -15.06
N GLY A 9 -11.59 12.03 -14.36
CA GLY A 9 -11.36 12.68 -13.07
C GLY A 9 -11.10 14.18 -13.27
N ARG A 10 -11.78 15.01 -12.47
CA ARG A 10 -11.63 16.47 -12.49
C ARG A 10 -10.24 16.84 -11.96
N GLN A 11 -9.42 17.49 -12.78
CA GLN A 11 -8.08 17.93 -12.41
C GLN A 11 -8.14 19.21 -11.57
N GLY A 12 -7.96 19.07 -10.25
CA GLY A 12 -7.67 20.18 -9.35
C GLY A 12 -6.16 20.28 -9.11
N SER A 13 -5.63 21.49 -8.95
CA SER A 13 -4.19 21.76 -8.77
C SER A 13 -3.65 21.46 -7.36
N GLY A 14 -4.45 20.83 -6.49
CA GLY A 14 -4.09 20.50 -5.12
C GLY A 14 -4.01 18.99 -4.90
N THR A 15 -3.20 18.57 -3.93
CA THR A 15 -3.26 17.19 -3.43
C THR A 15 -4.59 16.94 -2.74
N TRP A 16 -5.12 15.72 -2.83
CA TRP A 16 -6.30 15.28 -2.07
C TRP A 16 -6.00 15.15 -0.57
N ILE A 17 -4.72 15.19 -0.17
CA ILE A 17 -4.24 15.10 1.22
C ILE A 17 -4.42 16.45 1.93
N VAL A 18 -5.69 16.83 2.13
CA VAL A 18 -6.11 18.01 2.90
C VAL A 18 -6.10 17.74 4.42
N PRO A 19 -6.17 18.76 5.29
CA PRO A 19 -6.11 18.58 6.75
C PRO A 19 -7.11 17.55 7.30
N GLU A 20 -8.33 17.51 6.76
CA GLU A 20 -9.39 16.58 7.15
C GLU A 20 -9.00 15.14 6.81
N MET A 21 -8.42 14.92 5.64
CA MET A 21 -7.90 13.61 5.23
C MET A 21 -6.74 13.17 6.13
N ARG A 22 -5.81 14.08 6.46
CA ARG A 22 -4.72 13.79 7.42
C ARG A 22 -5.27 13.38 8.79
N GLN A 23 -6.32 14.05 9.26
CA GLN A 23 -6.95 13.73 10.53
C GLN A 23 -7.63 12.35 10.49
N ALA A 24 -8.36 12.04 9.42
CA ALA A 24 -9.04 10.76 9.24
C ALA A 24 -8.02 9.60 9.18
N TYR A 25 -7.01 9.71 8.32
CA TYR A 25 -5.95 8.71 8.20
C TYR A 25 -5.13 8.57 9.49
N GLY A 26 -4.88 9.66 10.22
CA GLY A 26 -4.22 9.60 11.52
C GLY A 26 -5.06 8.88 12.60
N GLN A 27 -6.39 8.96 12.55
CA GLN A 27 -7.26 8.17 13.42
C GLN A 27 -7.22 6.70 13.04
N TRP A 28 -7.31 6.38 11.74
CA TRP A 28 -7.25 5.01 11.25
C TRP A 28 -5.89 4.35 11.49
N HIS A 29 -4.80 5.12 11.43
CA HIS A 29 -3.48 4.66 11.82
C HIS A 29 -3.45 4.22 13.29
N ARG A 30 -4.02 5.02 14.20
CA ARG A 30 -4.14 4.65 15.62
C ARG A 30 -5.05 3.44 15.87
N MET A 31 -5.97 3.16 14.95
CA MET A 31 -6.84 1.97 14.98
C MET A 31 -6.17 0.73 14.35
N GLY A 32 -4.99 0.87 13.75
CA GLY A 32 -4.26 -0.24 13.11
C GLY A 32 -4.70 -0.56 11.69
N HIS A 33 -5.30 0.39 10.96
CA HIS A 33 -5.73 0.21 9.57
C HIS A 33 -4.86 0.93 8.54
N VAL A 34 -4.07 1.91 8.97
CA VAL A 34 -3.17 2.67 8.10
C VAL A 34 -1.75 2.44 8.57
N HIS A 35 -0.84 2.18 7.64
CA HIS A 35 0.56 1.89 7.93
C HIS A 35 1.48 2.73 7.07
N SER A 36 2.59 3.22 7.63
CA SER A 36 3.66 3.86 6.88
C SER A 36 4.85 2.92 6.73
N VAL A 37 5.56 3.05 5.61
CA VAL A 37 6.88 2.46 5.40
C VAL A 37 7.83 3.60 5.05
N GLU A 38 8.92 3.71 5.80
CA GLU A 38 9.75 4.90 5.82
C GLU A 38 11.21 4.54 5.53
N THR A 39 11.84 5.32 4.66
CA THR A 39 13.26 5.18 4.33
C THR A 39 14.04 6.26 5.06
N TRP A 40 14.92 5.83 5.97
CA TRP A 40 15.74 6.71 6.79
C TRP A 40 17.23 6.54 6.44
N ILE A 41 17.93 7.65 6.21
CA ILE A 41 19.38 7.66 5.97
C ILE A 41 20.01 8.62 6.98
N GLN A 42 20.94 8.10 7.80
CA GLN A 42 21.65 8.89 8.82
C GLN A 42 20.69 9.68 9.74
N GLY A 43 19.59 9.05 10.15
CA GLY A 43 18.57 9.68 11.01
C GLY A 43 17.66 10.68 10.31
N ARG A 44 17.71 10.81 8.98
CA ARG A 44 16.82 11.69 8.20
C ARG A 44 15.82 10.86 7.39
N LEU A 45 14.55 11.24 7.47
CA LEU A 45 13.50 10.69 6.60
C LEU A 45 13.71 11.21 5.18
N VAL A 46 14.00 10.29 4.24
CA VAL A 46 14.33 10.64 2.85
C VAL A 46 13.33 10.11 1.84
N GLY A 47 12.34 9.34 2.27
CA GLY A 47 11.26 8.84 1.43
C GLY A 47 10.35 7.91 2.21
N GLY A 48 9.25 7.54 1.59
CA GLY A 48 8.30 6.62 2.21
C GLY A 48 7.00 6.53 1.45
N LEU A 49 6.11 5.69 1.97
CA LEU A 49 4.75 5.50 1.49
C LEU A 49 3.82 5.22 2.66
N TYR A 50 2.53 5.33 2.43
CA TYR A 50 1.53 4.80 3.35
C TYR A 50 0.45 4.01 2.61
N VAL A 51 -0.09 3.04 3.33
CA VAL A 51 -1.10 2.10 2.83
C VAL A 51 -2.27 2.01 3.80
N VAL A 52 -3.43 1.65 3.28
CA VAL A 52 -4.53 1.10 4.07
C VAL A 52 -4.45 -0.42 4.00
N GLU A 53 -4.54 -1.10 5.15
CA GLU A 53 -4.66 -2.56 5.24
C GLU A 53 -6.13 -2.92 5.50
N LEU A 54 -6.72 -3.74 4.64
CA LEU A 54 -8.05 -4.33 4.84
C LEU A 54 -7.98 -5.84 4.63
N GLY A 55 -8.06 -6.60 5.72
CA GLY A 55 -7.92 -8.05 5.67
C GLY A 55 -6.55 -8.46 5.13
N LYS A 56 -6.50 -9.33 4.11
CA LYS A 56 -5.24 -9.75 3.45
C LYS A 56 -4.91 -8.96 2.18
N MET A 57 -5.21 -7.66 2.17
CA MET A 57 -4.96 -6.78 1.03
C MET A 57 -4.56 -5.39 1.50
N VAL A 58 -3.64 -4.76 0.77
CA VAL A 58 -3.20 -3.38 1.04
C VAL A 58 -3.42 -2.47 -0.15
N PHE A 59 -3.74 -1.22 0.14
CA PHE A 59 -4.08 -0.17 -0.82
C PHE A 59 -3.05 0.95 -0.69
N GLY A 60 -2.24 1.14 -1.73
CA GLY A 60 -1.23 2.18 -1.80
C GLY A 60 -1.87 3.54 -2.03
N GLU A 61 -1.78 4.42 -1.03
CA GLU A 61 -2.43 5.73 -1.06
C GLU A 61 -1.52 6.81 -1.65
N SER A 62 -0.29 6.92 -1.14
CA SER A 62 0.69 7.88 -1.64
C SER A 62 2.11 7.49 -1.26
N MET A 63 3.07 8.06 -1.99
CA MET A 63 4.50 7.91 -1.74
C MET A 63 5.24 9.20 -2.03
N PHE A 64 6.40 9.38 -1.42
CA PHE A 64 7.28 10.51 -1.66
C PHE A 64 8.75 10.08 -1.63
N SER A 65 9.60 10.85 -2.31
CA SER A 65 11.04 10.64 -2.35
C SER A 65 11.74 12.00 -2.29
N LEU A 66 12.60 12.19 -1.28
CA LEU A 66 13.47 13.36 -1.13
C LEU A 66 14.91 13.06 -1.57
N GLN A 67 15.25 11.78 -1.73
CA GLN A 67 16.47 11.31 -2.37
C GLN A 67 16.13 10.29 -3.46
N PRO A 68 17.03 10.05 -4.44
CA PRO A 68 16.84 8.99 -5.43
C PRO A 68 16.55 7.64 -4.75
N ASP A 69 15.62 6.89 -5.34
CA ASP A 69 15.23 5.53 -4.95
C ASP A 69 14.67 5.33 -3.54
N ALA A 70 14.57 6.37 -2.71
CA ALA A 70 14.07 6.25 -1.34
C ALA A 70 12.63 5.69 -1.28
N SER A 71 11.74 6.11 -2.18
CA SER A 71 10.38 5.54 -2.28
C SER A 71 10.36 4.10 -2.81
N LYS A 72 11.31 3.72 -3.66
CA LYS A 72 11.45 2.34 -4.17
C LYS A 72 11.89 1.40 -3.06
N ILE A 73 12.84 1.82 -2.22
CA ILE A 73 13.25 1.06 -1.03
C ILE A 73 12.06 0.84 -0.10
N ALA A 74 11.25 1.87 0.14
CA ALA A 74 10.03 1.73 0.92
C ALA A 74 9.01 0.77 0.29
N LEU A 75 8.88 0.77 -1.04
CA LEU A 75 8.04 -0.19 -1.76
C LEU A 75 8.58 -1.62 -1.64
N CYS A 76 9.89 -1.84 -1.76
CA CYS A 76 10.49 -3.17 -1.57
C CYS A 76 10.26 -3.67 -0.14
N ALA A 77 10.42 -2.80 0.87
CA ALA A 77 10.12 -3.14 2.26
C ALA A 77 8.63 -3.49 2.46
N LEU A 78 7.71 -2.77 1.81
CA LEU A 78 6.28 -3.11 1.79
C LEU A 78 6.04 -4.49 1.17
N VAL A 79 6.67 -4.81 0.03
CA VAL A 79 6.55 -6.12 -0.62
C VAL A 79 7.04 -7.25 0.29
N ALA A 80 8.19 -7.08 0.93
CA ALA A 80 8.74 -8.02 1.90
C ALA A 80 7.77 -8.26 3.07
N LYS A 81 7.19 -7.18 3.62
CA LYS A 81 6.17 -7.28 4.68
C LYS A 81 4.92 -8.01 4.18
N CYS A 82 4.46 -7.72 2.96
CA CYS A 82 3.30 -8.42 2.38
C CYS A 82 3.56 -9.92 2.21
N ARG A 83 4.76 -10.30 1.74
CA ARG A 83 5.17 -11.71 1.64
C ARG A 83 5.17 -12.40 3.01
N ALA A 84 5.67 -11.73 4.06
CA ALA A 84 5.69 -12.29 5.42
C ALA A 84 4.28 -12.54 6.00
N GLU A 85 3.31 -11.70 5.64
CA GLU A 85 1.93 -11.75 6.15
C GLU A 85 0.97 -12.50 5.20
N ASP A 86 1.47 -13.10 4.12
CA ASP A 86 0.67 -13.74 3.07
C ASP A 86 -0.40 -12.79 2.47
N ILE A 87 0.00 -11.53 2.29
CA ILE A 87 -0.77 -10.50 1.57
C ILE A 87 -0.40 -10.59 0.09
N ARG A 88 -1.37 -10.96 -0.73
CA ARG A 88 -1.14 -11.35 -2.14
C ARG A 88 -1.32 -10.21 -3.14
N LEU A 89 -1.90 -9.10 -2.72
CA LEU A 89 -2.23 -7.99 -3.61
C LEU A 89 -1.98 -6.63 -2.95
N ILE A 90 -1.18 -5.81 -3.63
CA ILE A 90 -1.03 -4.39 -3.36
C ILE A 90 -1.80 -3.65 -4.45
N ASP A 91 -2.91 -3.00 -4.10
CA ASP A 91 -3.60 -2.12 -5.04
C ASP A 91 -2.88 -0.78 -5.15
N CYS A 92 -2.48 -0.41 -6.36
CA CYS A 92 -1.82 0.85 -6.62
C CYS A 92 -2.77 1.94 -7.14
N GLN A 93 -4.09 1.66 -7.21
CA GLN A 93 -5.22 2.53 -7.60
C GLN A 93 -5.15 3.09 -9.05
N GLN A 94 -4.01 3.66 -9.44
CA GLN A 94 -3.77 4.24 -10.74
C GLN A 94 -2.68 3.47 -11.48
N ASN A 95 -2.91 3.20 -12.76
CA ASN A 95 -1.87 2.69 -13.64
C ASN A 95 -1.04 3.87 -14.18
N THR A 96 0.08 4.18 -13.52
CA THR A 96 1.03 5.20 -14.01
C THR A 96 2.25 4.51 -14.61
N SER A 97 2.94 5.17 -15.54
CA SER A 97 4.19 4.64 -16.12
C SER A 97 5.25 4.34 -15.06
N HIS A 98 5.30 5.14 -14.00
CA HIS A 98 6.18 4.91 -12.86
C HIS A 98 5.84 3.59 -12.14
N LEU A 99 4.57 3.36 -11.81
CA LEU A 99 4.15 2.12 -11.14
C LEU A 99 4.31 0.90 -12.05
N ALA A 100 4.02 1.04 -13.35
CA ALA A 100 4.24 -0.02 -14.33
C ALA A 100 5.72 -0.43 -14.41
N SER A 101 6.66 0.53 -14.35
CA SER A 101 8.10 0.24 -14.29
C SER A 101 8.54 -0.50 -13.02
N LEU A 102 7.71 -0.49 -11.97
CA LEU A 102 7.92 -1.20 -10.70
C LEU A 102 7.18 -2.55 -10.65
N GLY A 103 6.63 -3.01 -11.78
CA GLY A 103 5.95 -4.31 -11.90
C GLY A 103 4.43 -4.25 -11.70
N ALA A 104 3.84 -3.07 -11.50
CA ALA A 104 2.38 -2.95 -11.42
C ALA A 104 1.73 -3.32 -12.76
N ARG A 105 0.64 -4.08 -12.68
CA ARG A 105 -0.19 -4.44 -13.84
C ARG A 105 -1.66 -4.20 -13.56
N GLU A 106 -2.40 -3.98 -14.64
CA GLU A 106 -3.85 -3.97 -14.58
C GLU A 106 -4.40 -5.40 -14.51
N ILE A 107 -5.44 -5.58 -13.72
CA ILE A 107 -6.27 -6.78 -13.70
C ILE A 107 -7.71 -6.38 -14.02
N SER A 108 -8.49 -7.32 -14.55
CA SER A 108 -9.91 -7.05 -14.79
C SER A 108 -10.61 -6.68 -13.48
N ARG A 109 -11.65 -5.84 -13.58
CA ARG A 109 -12.46 -5.47 -12.42
C ARG A 109 -13.03 -6.70 -11.70
N LEU A 110 -13.44 -7.72 -12.44
CA LEU A 110 -13.95 -8.97 -11.88
C LEU A 110 -12.88 -9.71 -11.05
N GLN A 111 -11.64 -9.79 -11.55
CA GLN A 111 -10.54 -10.38 -10.80
C GLN A 111 -10.24 -9.57 -9.53
N PHE A 112 -10.24 -8.24 -9.62
CA PHE A 112 -10.05 -7.36 -8.48
C PHE A 112 -11.13 -7.57 -7.41
N GLU A 113 -12.40 -7.59 -7.81
CA GLU A 113 -13.53 -7.82 -6.90
C GLU A 113 -13.48 -9.21 -6.25
N SER A 114 -12.99 -10.23 -6.97
CA SER A 114 -12.74 -11.55 -6.40
C SER A 114 -11.66 -11.48 -5.30
N HIS A 115 -10.50 -10.89 -5.61
CA HIS A 115 -9.43 -10.73 -4.62
C HIS A 115 -9.87 -9.93 -3.40
N LEU A 116 -10.66 -8.87 -3.60
CA LEU A 116 -11.20 -8.05 -2.51
C LEU A 116 -12.10 -8.86 -1.58
N ARG A 117 -12.99 -9.67 -2.16
CA ARG A 117 -13.91 -10.53 -1.38
C ARG A 117 -13.14 -11.58 -0.59
N ASP A 118 -12.15 -12.20 -1.20
CA ASP A 118 -11.33 -13.22 -0.56
C ASP A 118 -10.45 -12.63 0.55
N ALA A 119 -9.92 -11.43 0.34
CA ALA A 119 -9.03 -10.76 1.29
C ALA A 119 -9.76 -10.24 2.53
N ILE A 120 -10.95 -9.65 2.36
CA ILE A 120 -11.73 -9.04 3.46
C ILE A 120 -12.61 -10.08 4.16
N GLY A 121 -13.04 -11.12 3.44
CA GLY A 121 -13.98 -12.12 3.96
C GLY A 121 -15.41 -11.55 4.13
N PRO A 122 -16.31 -12.30 4.81
CA PRO A 122 -17.62 -11.79 5.19
C PRO A 122 -17.47 -10.53 6.05
N VAL A 123 -18.28 -9.50 5.77
CA VAL A 123 -18.32 -8.28 6.57
C VAL A 123 -19.02 -8.60 7.90
N ASP A 124 -18.30 -9.24 8.82
CA ASP A 124 -18.70 -9.31 10.21
C ASP A 124 -18.22 -8.03 10.89
N THR A 125 -19.17 -7.15 11.18
CA THR A 125 -18.95 -5.82 11.80
C THR A 125 -18.26 -5.86 13.17
N ASN A 126 -18.00 -7.05 13.71
CA ASN A 126 -17.42 -7.27 15.04
C ASN A 126 -16.01 -7.90 15.01
N THR A 127 -15.47 -8.21 13.83
CA THR A 127 -14.14 -8.84 13.65
C THR A 127 -13.35 -8.09 12.60
N SER A 128 -13.15 -6.79 12.80
CA SER A 128 -12.02 -6.15 12.14
C SER A 128 -10.75 -6.78 12.72
N ARG A 129 -10.01 -7.55 11.92
CA ARG A 129 -8.67 -7.99 12.31
C ARG A 129 -7.83 -6.72 12.48
N ILE A 130 -7.61 -6.33 13.73
CA ILE A 130 -6.65 -5.27 14.05
C ILE A 130 -5.29 -5.92 13.91
N SER A 131 -4.57 -5.54 12.86
CA SER A 131 -3.18 -5.97 12.69
C SER A 131 -2.33 -5.34 13.80
N PRO A 132 -1.41 -6.10 14.41
CA PRO A 132 -0.47 -5.50 15.35
C PRO A 132 0.31 -4.38 14.64
N PRO A 133 0.85 -3.40 15.38
CA PRO A 133 1.68 -2.38 14.79
C PRO A 133 2.73 -2.99 13.87
N TRP A 134 2.76 -2.55 12.62
CA TRP A 134 3.75 -3.03 11.67
C TRP A 134 5.14 -2.66 12.20
N SER A 135 5.99 -3.67 12.31
CA SER A 135 7.41 -3.50 12.57
C SER A 135 8.17 -4.10 11.41
N TYR A 136 9.38 -3.58 11.21
CA TYR A 136 10.30 -4.03 10.19
C TYR A 136 11.49 -4.72 10.86
N ASP A 137 11.81 -5.92 10.40
CA ASP A 137 13.02 -6.66 10.78
C ASP A 137 13.92 -6.82 9.55
N VAL A 138 15.24 -6.80 9.76
CA VAL A 138 16.21 -6.91 8.66
C VAL A 138 16.10 -8.24 7.91
N GLY A 139 15.67 -9.32 8.56
CA GLY A 139 15.44 -10.62 7.92
C GLY A 139 14.26 -10.64 6.95
N LEU A 140 13.40 -9.60 6.94
CA LEU A 140 12.35 -9.49 5.92
C LEU A 140 12.93 -9.30 4.51
N TRP A 141 14.15 -8.78 4.38
CA TRP A 141 14.80 -8.65 3.07
C TRP A 141 15.03 -10.00 2.39
N ASP A 142 15.26 -11.07 3.17
CA ASP A 142 15.44 -12.44 2.65
C ASP A 142 14.18 -12.99 1.96
N LEU A 143 13.04 -12.34 2.15
CA LEU A 143 11.79 -12.68 1.46
C LEU A 143 11.73 -12.09 0.06
N LEU A 144 12.58 -11.13 -0.30
CA LEU A 144 12.62 -10.55 -1.65
C LEU A 144 13.39 -11.43 -2.64
N ASP A 145 14.45 -12.09 -2.18
CA ASP A 145 15.33 -12.94 -3.00
C ASP A 145 14.72 -14.33 -3.30
N ARG A 146 13.54 -14.62 -2.76
CA ARG A 146 12.80 -15.83 -3.07
C ARG A 146 12.03 -15.61 -4.38
N ASP A 147 12.35 -16.41 -5.39
CA ASP A 147 11.57 -16.48 -6.61
C ASP A 147 10.15 -16.97 -6.26
N ASP A 148 9.15 -16.29 -6.83
CA ASP A 148 7.76 -16.74 -6.79
C ASP A 148 7.66 -17.94 -7.77
N GLU A 149 7.84 -19.18 -7.30
CA GLU A 149 7.53 -20.42 -8.06
C GLU A 149 6.04 -20.51 -8.44
#